data_AF-A0A0M8MKI1-F1
#
_entry.id   AF-A0A0M8MKI1-F1
#
_cell.length_a   1.000
_cell.length_b   1.000
_cell.length_c   1.000
_cell.angle_alpha   90.00
_cell.angle_beta   90.00
_cell.angle_gamma   90.00
#
_symmetry.space_group_name_H-M   'P 1'
#
loop_
_entity.id
_entity.type
_entity.pdbx_description
1 polymer ?
#
loop_
_entity_poly.entity_id
_entity_poly.type
_entity_poly.pdbx_seq_one_letter_code
_entity_poly.pdbx_strand_id
1 'polypeptide(L)'
;MSSSFDQHRYQVRFDWGVAGLSRLAPADLVVVVDVLGAGTAASDAIEAGSPLAHAALDQRFPDAAAVVRAAVDAGSGVLLGSLRTARAVAEAVAAVQRARGERTSVSLIAVGEATPAGGIRFAVEDELGAGAIIDALAAFGIDHTSPEAAAACAAFQGLRPAVRHLLTAAGSGQQLIADGARDDALAAAMVDAASAAPRLIDGTFSAAVISGE
;
A
#
# COMPACT_ATOMS: atom_id res chain seq x y z
N MET A 1 2.57 18.18 19.57
CA MET A 1 3.31 19.22 18.82
C MET A 1 3.73 18.61 17.50
N SER A 2 3.53 19.31 16.37
CA SER A 2 3.95 18.81 15.05
C SER A 2 5.47 18.74 14.96
N SER A 3 5.99 17.64 14.43
CA SER A 3 7.41 17.41 14.19
C SER A 3 7.78 17.84 12.77
N SER A 4 9.03 18.23 12.52
CA SER A 4 9.50 18.46 11.14
C SER A 4 9.46 17.20 10.27
N PHE A 5 9.36 16.01 10.88
CA PHE A 5 9.33 14.72 10.21
C PHE A 5 7.91 14.14 10.03
N ASP A 6 6.86 14.83 10.49
CA ASP A 6 5.50 14.27 10.49
C ASP A 6 4.72 14.47 9.17
N GLN A 7 5.32 15.21 8.22
CA GLN A 7 4.74 15.49 6.90
C GLN A 7 3.32 16.13 6.95
N HIS A 8 2.91 16.77 8.06
CA HIS A 8 1.53 17.24 8.27
C HIS A 8 1.00 18.20 7.20
N ARG A 9 1.88 18.95 6.54
CA ARG A 9 1.53 19.92 5.50
C ARG A 9 0.99 19.28 4.23
N TYR A 10 1.34 18.02 4.00
CA TYR A 10 1.03 17.31 2.77
C TYR A 10 -0.23 16.47 2.93
N GLN A 11 -0.96 16.36 1.82
CA GLN A 11 -2.14 15.51 1.72
C GLN A 11 -1.73 14.04 1.57
N VAL A 12 -0.73 13.77 0.72
CA VAL A 12 -0.19 12.44 0.49
C VAL A 12 1.17 12.35 1.15
N ARG A 13 1.30 11.41 2.09
CA ARG A 13 2.48 11.18 2.92
C ARG A 13 3.03 9.78 2.66
N PHE A 14 4.31 9.59 2.91
CA PHE A 14 4.96 8.30 2.68
C PHE A 14 6.03 8.04 3.73
N ASP A 15 6.01 6.85 4.34
CA ASP A 15 7.04 6.35 5.25
C ASP A 15 6.98 4.81 5.31
N TRP A 16 7.77 4.19 6.20
CA TRP A 16 8.00 2.75 6.25
C TRP A 16 7.63 2.12 7.60
N GLY A 17 6.86 1.03 7.52
CA GLY A 17 6.43 0.22 8.65
C GLY A 17 5.79 1.00 9.81
N VAL A 18 5.71 0.35 10.97
CA VAL A 18 5.05 0.91 12.18
C VAL A 18 5.76 2.16 12.70
N ALA A 19 7.10 2.19 12.62
CA ALA A 19 7.89 3.33 13.08
C ALA A 19 7.67 4.57 12.21
N GLY A 20 7.55 4.39 10.89
CA GLY A 20 7.20 5.46 9.96
C GLY A 20 5.78 5.95 10.18
N LEU A 21 4.80 5.04 10.26
CA LEU A 21 3.41 5.39 10.59
C LEU A 21 3.30 6.21 11.89
N SER A 22 4.03 5.81 12.94
CA SER A 22 4.05 6.51 14.22
C SER A 22 4.69 7.91 14.15
N ARG A 23 5.54 8.16 13.13
CA ARG A 23 6.22 9.43 12.91
C ARG A 23 5.33 10.41 12.15
N LEU A 24 4.54 9.91 11.20
CA LEU A 24 3.63 10.71 10.40
C LEU A 24 2.52 11.31 11.26
N ALA A 25 2.03 12.48 10.84
CA ALA A 25 0.82 13.04 11.42
C ALA A 25 -0.38 12.12 11.15
N PRO A 26 -1.41 12.11 12.03
CA PRO A 26 -2.62 11.33 11.81
C PRO A 26 -3.21 11.59 10.42
N ALA A 27 -3.71 10.52 9.80
CA ALA A 27 -4.31 10.55 8.48
C ALA A 27 -5.71 9.93 8.49
N ASP A 28 -6.57 10.41 7.60
CA ASP A 28 -7.92 9.87 7.43
C ASP A 28 -7.86 8.44 6.87
N LEU A 29 -6.92 8.20 5.95
CA LEU A 29 -6.64 6.90 5.35
C LEU A 29 -5.16 6.51 5.49
N VAL A 30 -4.93 5.25 5.79
CA VAL A 30 -3.63 4.59 5.66
C VAL A 30 -3.73 3.53 4.56
N VAL A 31 -2.83 3.61 3.59
CA VAL A 31 -2.63 2.60 2.56
C VAL A 31 -1.38 1.80 2.94
N VAL A 32 -1.57 0.57 3.38
CA VAL A 32 -0.47 -0.35 3.70
C VAL A 32 -0.04 -1.04 2.41
N VAL A 33 1.19 -0.79 1.98
CA VAL A 33 1.71 -1.26 0.69
C VAL A 33 2.63 -2.45 0.91
N ASP A 34 2.20 -3.60 0.40
CA ASP A 34 2.92 -4.88 0.47
C ASP A 34 2.69 -5.63 -0.84
N VAL A 35 3.66 -5.54 -1.76
CA VAL A 35 3.51 -5.98 -3.15
C VAL A 35 3.65 -7.49 -3.29
N LEU A 36 4.62 -8.09 -2.60
CA LEU A 36 4.86 -9.54 -2.61
C LEU A 36 4.24 -10.25 -1.39
N GLY A 37 3.26 -9.62 -0.74
CA GLY A 37 2.55 -10.15 0.41
C GLY A 37 1.07 -9.75 0.47
N ALA A 38 0.68 -9.09 1.55
CA ALA A 38 -0.72 -8.89 1.94
C ALA A 38 -1.55 -8.13 0.90
N GLY A 39 -0.97 -7.13 0.22
CA GLY A 39 -1.68 -6.34 -0.78
C GLY A 39 -2.15 -7.17 -1.97
N THR A 40 -1.25 -7.96 -2.55
CA THR A 40 -1.57 -8.88 -3.64
C THR A 40 -2.47 -10.03 -3.17
N ALA A 41 -2.20 -10.61 -2.00
CA ALA A 41 -3.03 -11.69 -1.47
C ALA A 41 -4.49 -11.24 -1.22
N ALA A 42 -4.69 -10.01 -0.74
CA ALA A 42 -6.03 -9.48 -0.53
C ALA A 42 -6.76 -9.16 -1.84
N SER A 43 -6.07 -8.64 -2.87
CA SER A 43 -6.70 -8.42 -4.17
C SER A 43 -7.13 -9.73 -4.82
N ASP A 44 -6.29 -10.76 -4.76
CA ASP A 44 -6.59 -12.08 -5.33
C ASP A 44 -7.77 -12.75 -4.63
N ALA A 45 -7.81 -12.62 -3.30
CA ALA A 45 -8.89 -13.13 -2.47
C ALA A 45 -10.24 -12.47 -2.83
N ILE A 46 -10.25 -11.16 -3.10
CA ILE A 46 -11.43 -10.42 -3.56
C ILE A 46 -11.85 -10.88 -4.97
N GLU A 47 -10.92 -11.01 -5.91
CA GLU A 47 -11.21 -11.49 -7.28
C GLU A 47 -11.79 -12.92 -7.27
N ALA A 48 -11.33 -13.76 -6.33
CA ALA A 48 -11.85 -15.10 -6.11
C ALA A 48 -13.19 -15.15 -5.35
N GLY A 49 -13.75 -14.00 -4.93
CA GLY A 49 -14.99 -13.94 -4.15
C GLY A 49 -14.84 -14.44 -2.71
N SER A 50 -13.62 -14.48 -2.17
CA SER A 50 -13.31 -14.93 -0.81
C SER A 50 -12.50 -13.86 -0.06
N PRO A 51 -13.14 -12.78 0.45
CA PRO A 51 -12.47 -11.68 1.13
C PRO A 51 -11.55 -12.12 2.28
N LEU A 52 -10.43 -11.41 2.47
CA LEU A 52 -9.39 -11.78 3.43
C LEU A 52 -9.69 -11.25 4.82
N ALA A 53 -9.85 -12.13 5.81
CA ALA A 53 -10.01 -11.71 7.20
C ALA A 53 -8.75 -11.01 7.74
N HIS A 54 -8.91 -9.90 8.46
CA HIS A 54 -7.79 -9.18 9.10
C HIS A 54 -6.99 -10.09 10.03
N ALA A 55 -7.66 -10.93 10.83
CA ALA A 55 -7.01 -11.86 11.74
C ALA A 55 -6.12 -12.91 11.03
N ALA A 56 -6.33 -13.15 9.73
CA ALA A 56 -5.49 -14.06 8.96
C ALA A 56 -4.13 -13.44 8.59
N LEU A 57 -3.99 -12.10 8.66
CA LEU A 57 -2.73 -11.43 8.37
C LEU A 57 -1.64 -11.80 9.39
N ASP A 58 -1.97 -11.95 10.67
CA ASP A 58 -1.00 -12.26 11.72
C ASP A 58 -0.13 -13.50 11.42
N GLN A 59 -0.75 -14.53 10.84
CA GLN A 59 -0.07 -15.77 10.53
C GLN A 59 0.60 -15.76 9.16
N ARG A 60 0.04 -15.01 8.20
CA ARG A 60 0.46 -15.06 6.79
C ARG A 60 1.43 -13.95 6.41
N PHE A 61 1.23 -12.77 6.99
CA PHE A 61 1.89 -11.50 6.65
C PHE A 61 2.13 -10.68 7.93
N PRO A 62 2.93 -11.18 8.89
CA PRO A 62 3.07 -10.57 10.22
C PRO A 62 3.53 -9.11 10.19
N ASP A 63 4.39 -8.75 9.24
CA ASP A 63 4.89 -7.38 9.08
C ASP A 63 3.77 -6.42 8.64
N ALA A 64 2.98 -6.81 7.62
CA ALA A 64 1.81 -6.05 7.20
C ALA A 64 0.75 -5.98 8.31
N ALA A 65 0.52 -7.08 9.04
CA ALA A 65 -0.41 -7.15 10.16
C ALA A 65 -0.07 -6.13 11.25
N ALA A 66 1.22 -5.93 11.54
CA ALA A 66 1.68 -4.94 12.51
C ALA A 66 1.34 -3.50 12.07
N VAL A 67 1.53 -3.17 10.79
CA VAL A 67 1.17 -1.86 10.24
C VAL A 67 -0.35 -1.65 10.24
N VAL A 68 -1.12 -2.66 9.82
CA VAL A 68 -2.59 -2.61 9.83
C VAL A 68 -3.12 -2.36 11.24
N ARG A 69 -2.64 -3.10 12.25
CA ARG A 69 -3.04 -2.87 13.65
C ARG A 69 -2.73 -1.45 14.10
N ALA A 70 -1.51 -0.98 13.84
CA ALA A 70 -1.12 0.38 14.22
C ALA A 70 -2.00 1.45 13.54
N ALA A 71 -2.42 1.24 12.29
CA ALA A 71 -3.33 2.14 11.59
C ALA A 71 -4.76 2.10 12.15
N VAL A 72 -5.25 0.91 12.52
CA VAL A 72 -6.56 0.73 13.19
C VAL A 72 -6.54 1.41 14.57
N ASP A 73 -5.49 1.21 15.37
CA ASP A 73 -5.35 1.81 16.70
C ASP A 73 -5.25 3.34 16.63
N ALA A 74 -4.71 3.88 15.54
CA ALA A 74 -4.69 5.32 15.25
C ALA A 74 -6.05 5.87 14.79
N GLY A 75 -7.05 5.01 14.54
CA GLY A 75 -8.40 5.41 14.10
C GLY A 75 -8.51 5.72 12.61
N SER A 76 -7.53 5.35 11.79
CA SER A 76 -7.53 5.58 10.35
C SER A 76 -8.35 4.52 9.60
N GLY A 77 -8.96 4.89 8.47
CA GLY A 77 -9.44 3.90 7.51
C GLY A 77 -8.26 3.18 6.85
N VAL A 78 -8.34 1.85 6.71
CA VAL A 78 -7.21 1.05 6.21
C VAL A 78 -7.51 0.44 4.84
N LEU A 79 -6.59 0.62 3.91
CA LEU A 79 -6.53 -0.03 2.61
C LEU A 79 -5.26 -0.86 2.52
N LEU A 80 -5.31 -1.99 1.82
CA LEU A 80 -4.10 -2.67 1.35
C LEU A 80 -3.84 -2.28 -0.11
N GLY A 81 -2.59 -2.02 -0.44
CA GLY A 81 -2.15 -1.64 -1.77
C GLY A 81 -1.05 -2.55 -2.30
N SER A 82 -1.05 -2.76 -3.61
CA SER A 82 0.06 -3.34 -4.35
C SER A 82 0.13 -2.71 -5.74
N LEU A 83 1.10 -3.13 -6.56
CA LEU A 83 1.13 -2.74 -7.97
C LEU A 83 -0.18 -3.11 -8.69
N ARG A 84 -0.81 -4.23 -8.31
CA ARG A 84 -2.03 -4.73 -8.95
C ARG A 84 -3.24 -3.83 -8.74
N THR A 85 -3.26 -3.01 -7.70
CA THR A 85 -4.43 -2.25 -7.26
C THR A 85 -4.20 -0.74 -7.26
N ALA A 86 -3.10 -0.24 -7.83
CA ALA A 86 -2.69 1.16 -7.72
C ALA A 86 -3.81 2.15 -8.09
N ARG A 87 -4.42 1.98 -9.26
CA ARG A 87 -5.57 2.76 -9.72
C ARG A 87 -6.79 2.57 -8.84
N ALA A 88 -7.13 1.33 -8.48
CA ALA A 88 -8.30 1.03 -7.67
C ALA A 88 -8.20 1.68 -6.28
N VAL A 89 -7.01 1.71 -5.68
CA VAL A 89 -6.73 2.39 -4.41
C VAL A 89 -6.92 3.90 -4.58
N ALA A 90 -6.39 4.50 -5.64
CA ALA A 90 -6.60 5.92 -5.91
C ALA A 90 -8.08 6.27 -6.11
N GLU A 91 -8.84 5.43 -6.82
CA GLU A 91 -10.28 5.57 -6.98
C GLU A 91 -11.03 5.51 -5.64
N ALA A 92 -10.67 4.57 -4.77
CA ALA A 92 -11.25 4.44 -3.43
C ALA A 92 -10.95 5.65 -2.54
N VAL A 93 -9.71 6.15 -2.56
CA VAL A 93 -9.32 7.38 -1.84
C VAL A 93 -10.12 8.57 -2.35
N ALA A 94 -10.22 8.73 -3.67
CA ALA A 94 -10.98 9.81 -4.28
C ALA A 94 -12.48 9.72 -3.94
N ALA A 95 -13.04 8.51 -3.85
CA ALA A 95 -14.42 8.30 -3.40
C ALA A 95 -14.63 8.76 -1.95
N VAL A 96 -13.72 8.42 -1.05
CA VAL A 96 -13.76 8.90 0.35
C VAL A 96 -13.65 10.43 0.42
N GLN A 97 -12.75 11.04 -0.36
CA GLN A 97 -12.64 12.50 -0.45
C GLN A 97 -13.93 13.16 -0.91
N ARG A 98 -14.55 12.65 -1.99
CA ARG A 98 -15.83 13.18 -2.49
C ARG A 98 -16.93 13.07 -1.45
N ALA A 99 -17.05 11.92 -0.78
CA ALA A 99 -18.06 11.68 0.24
C ALA A 99 -17.91 12.62 1.45
N ARG A 100 -16.67 13.00 1.80
CA ARG A 100 -16.39 13.93 2.90
C ARG A 100 -16.59 15.41 2.53
N GLY A 101 -16.42 15.77 1.26
CA GLY A 101 -16.49 17.16 0.81
C GLY A 101 -15.31 18.03 1.27
N GLU A 102 -14.24 17.43 1.78
CA GLU A 102 -13.01 18.09 2.22
C GLU A 102 -11.78 17.23 1.86
N ARG A 103 -10.57 17.81 1.97
CA ARG A 103 -9.34 17.09 1.64
C ARG A 103 -9.17 15.86 2.52
N THR A 104 -8.93 14.70 1.89
CA THR A 104 -8.59 13.47 2.60
C THR A 104 -7.09 13.31 2.69
N SER A 105 -6.56 13.31 3.92
CA SER A 105 -5.16 12.98 4.21
C SER A 105 -4.93 11.48 4.08
N VAL A 106 -3.85 11.11 3.39
CA VAL A 106 -3.50 9.73 3.04
C VAL A 106 -2.05 9.50 3.40
N SER A 107 -1.79 8.50 4.23
CA SER A 107 -0.44 8.01 4.48
C SER A 107 -0.24 6.67 3.78
N LEU A 108 0.70 6.61 2.84
CA LEU A 108 1.18 5.35 2.29
C LEU A 108 2.29 4.81 3.20
N ILE A 109 2.15 3.58 3.64
CA ILE A 109 3.15 2.90 4.47
C ILE A 109 3.65 1.68 3.73
N ALA A 110 4.86 1.76 3.18
CA ALA A 110 5.54 0.59 2.66
C ALA A 110 5.90 -0.35 3.82
N VAL A 111 5.54 -1.62 3.70
CA VAL A 111 5.72 -2.57 4.80
C VAL A 111 7.20 -2.92 4.97
N GLY A 112 7.90 -3.20 3.87
CA GLY A 112 9.25 -3.74 3.93
C GLY A 112 9.26 -5.12 4.60
N GLU A 113 10.40 -5.51 5.16
CA GLU A 113 10.47 -6.75 5.95
C GLU A 113 11.22 -6.54 7.25
N ALA A 114 10.75 -7.15 8.33
CA ALA A 114 11.45 -7.09 9.60
C ALA A 114 12.82 -7.75 9.51
N THR A 115 13.83 -7.09 10.07
CA THR A 115 15.18 -7.65 10.22
C THR A 115 15.35 -8.27 11.61
N PRO A 116 16.21 -9.28 11.77
CA PRO A 116 16.53 -9.84 13.09
C PRO A 116 17.10 -8.81 14.09
N ALA A 117 17.64 -7.69 13.60
CA ALA A 117 18.19 -6.61 14.40
C ALA A 117 17.12 -5.56 14.85
N GLY A 118 15.84 -5.76 14.51
CA GLY A 118 14.75 -4.87 14.92
C GLY A 118 14.57 -3.62 14.04
N GLY A 119 15.14 -3.62 12.83
CA GLY A 119 14.88 -2.60 11.79
C GLY A 119 14.06 -3.14 10.62
N ILE A 120 13.81 -2.28 9.63
CA ILE A 120 13.13 -2.65 8.38
C ILE A 120 14.19 -2.85 7.29
N ARG A 121 14.10 -3.96 6.57
CA ARG A 121 14.80 -4.14 5.31
C ARG A 121 13.99 -3.47 4.22
N PHE A 122 14.66 -2.59 3.49
CA PHE A 122 14.10 -1.95 2.31
C PHE A 122 13.67 -3.02 1.29
N ALA A 123 12.38 -3.03 0.95
CA ALA A 123 11.78 -3.86 -0.09
C ALA A 123 11.47 -2.98 -1.30
N VAL A 124 12.28 -3.10 -2.36
CA VAL A 124 12.17 -2.22 -3.54
C VAL A 124 10.79 -2.36 -4.21
N GLU A 125 10.19 -3.53 -4.13
CA GLU A 125 8.85 -3.84 -4.59
C GLU A 125 7.79 -2.98 -3.90
N ASP A 126 7.89 -2.76 -2.58
CA ASP A 126 6.91 -1.94 -1.84
C ASP A 126 7.09 -0.45 -2.12
N GLU A 127 8.34 0.01 -2.30
CA GLU A 127 8.63 1.36 -2.79
C GLU A 127 7.98 1.59 -4.17
N LEU A 128 8.14 0.64 -5.09
CA LEU A 128 7.55 0.72 -6.43
C LEU A 128 6.02 0.63 -6.38
N GLY A 129 5.46 -0.21 -5.50
CA GLY A 129 4.03 -0.27 -5.24
C GLY A 129 3.46 1.05 -4.72
N ALA A 130 4.15 1.67 -3.76
CA ALA A 130 3.75 2.94 -3.19
C ALA A 130 3.83 4.05 -4.25
N GLY A 131 4.94 4.08 -5.02
CA GLY A 131 5.11 4.98 -6.14
C GLY A 131 4.00 4.86 -7.19
N ALA A 132 3.56 3.64 -7.52
CA ALA A 132 2.45 3.40 -8.43
C ALA A 132 1.12 3.96 -7.90
N ILE A 133 0.83 3.77 -6.61
CA ILE A 133 -0.39 4.30 -5.99
C ILE A 133 -0.33 5.83 -5.94
N ILE A 134 0.83 6.44 -5.64
CA ILE A 134 1.00 7.90 -5.61
C ILE A 134 0.85 8.50 -7.01
N ASP A 135 1.42 7.87 -8.03
CA ASP A 135 1.22 8.25 -9.44
C ASP A 135 -0.27 8.21 -9.82
N ALA A 136 -0.97 7.14 -9.43
CA ALA A 136 -2.40 7.02 -9.64
C ALA A 136 -3.20 8.11 -8.88
N LEU A 137 -2.87 8.40 -7.62
CA LEU A 137 -3.51 9.47 -6.84
C LEU A 137 -3.38 10.84 -7.52
N ALA A 138 -2.21 11.14 -8.07
CA ALA A 138 -1.98 12.38 -8.81
C ALA A 138 -2.90 12.48 -10.04
N ALA A 139 -3.15 11.38 -10.76
CA ALA A 139 -4.10 11.34 -11.88
C ALA A 139 -5.56 11.61 -11.46
N PHE A 140 -5.90 11.43 -10.17
CA PHE A 140 -7.19 11.80 -9.59
C PHE A 140 -7.21 13.21 -8.95
N GLY A 141 -6.16 14.01 -9.16
CA GLY A 141 -6.03 15.36 -8.60
C GLY A 141 -5.66 15.39 -7.12
N ILE A 142 -5.11 14.29 -6.59
CA ILE A 142 -4.62 14.18 -5.21
C ILE A 142 -3.09 14.19 -5.27
N ASP A 143 -2.52 15.35 -5.58
CA ASP A 143 -1.10 15.52 -5.96
C ASP A 143 -0.27 16.34 -4.95
N HIS A 144 -0.88 16.79 -3.84
CA HIS A 144 -0.16 17.50 -2.78
C HIS A 144 0.64 16.52 -1.91
N THR A 145 1.77 16.08 -2.47
CA THR A 145 2.68 15.04 -1.96
C THR A 145 3.81 15.61 -1.11
N SER A 146 4.23 14.83 -0.11
CA SER A 146 5.50 15.06 0.59
C SER A 146 6.71 14.77 -0.31
N PRO A 147 7.91 15.28 0.02
CA PRO A 147 9.13 14.95 -0.71
C PRO A 147 9.40 13.43 -0.79
N GLU A 148 9.11 12.70 0.28
CA GLU A 148 9.24 11.25 0.35
C GLU A 148 8.27 10.56 -0.64
N ALA A 149 7.00 11.00 -0.67
CA ALA A 149 6.02 10.47 -1.61
C ALA A 149 6.37 10.83 -3.07
N ALA A 150 6.88 12.03 -3.32
CA ALA A 150 7.34 12.45 -4.64
C ALA A 150 8.54 11.62 -5.14
N ALA A 151 9.47 11.27 -4.24
CA ALA A 151 10.61 10.41 -4.56
C ALA A 151 10.17 8.99 -4.96
N ALA A 152 9.25 8.38 -4.19
CA ALA A 152 8.69 7.07 -4.52
C ALA A 152 7.94 7.08 -5.85
N CYS A 153 7.13 8.12 -6.10
CA CYS A 153 6.44 8.32 -7.37
C CYS A 153 7.42 8.41 -8.55
N ALA A 154 8.46 9.25 -8.43
CA ALA A 154 9.48 9.40 -9.48
C ALA A 154 10.24 8.09 -9.74
N ALA A 155 10.55 7.32 -8.68
CA ALA A 155 11.18 6.01 -8.81
C ALA A 155 10.30 5.05 -9.63
N PHE A 156 9.00 4.95 -9.31
CA PHE A 156 8.08 4.15 -10.09
C PHE A 156 7.98 4.63 -11.54
N GLN A 157 7.75 5.92 -11.79
CA GLN A 157 7.63 6.45 -13.14
C GLN A 157 8.87 6.15 -14.01
N GLY A 158 10.07 6.32 -13.47
CA GLY A 158 11.31 6.04 -14.18
C GLY A 158 11.59 4.54 -14.40
N LEU A 159 11.13 3.69 -13.49
CA LEU A 159 11.40 2.25 -13.50
C LEU A 159 10.24 1.41 -14.04
N ARG A 160 9.08 2.00 -14.29
CA ARG A 160 7.86 1.32 -14.76
C ARG A 160 8.09 0.39 -15.95
N PRO A 161 8.87 0.74 -17.00
CA PRO A 161 9.13 -0.18 -18.11
C PRO A 161 9.85 -1.48 -17.70
N ALA A 162 10.58 -1.45 -16.58
CA ALA A 162 11.36 -2.56 -16.06
C ALA A 162 10.76 -3.21 -14.80
N VAL A 163 9.62 -2.73 -14.28
CA VAL A 163 9.07 -3.13 -12.97
C VAL A 163 8.97 -4.65 -12.81
N ARG A 164 8.55 -5.37 -13.86
CA ARG A 164 8.49 -6.82 -13.88
C ARG A 164 9.85 -7.49 -13.64
N HIS A 165 10.88 -7.01 -14.32
CA HIS A 165 12.24 -7.53 -14.13
C HIS A 165 12.77 -7.19 -12.74
N LEU A 166 12.56 -5.95 -12.28
CA LEU A 166 13.02 -5.49 -10.97
C LEU A 166 12.39 -6.29 -9.83
N LEU A 167 11.09 -6.55 -9.88
CA LEU A 167 10.41 -7.39 -8.88
C LEU A 167 11.00 -8.79 -8.83
N THR A 168 11.17 -9.44 -9.99
CA THR A 168 11.76 -10.79 -10.01
C THR A 168 13.22 -10.79 -9.59
N ALA A 169 13.95 -9.70 -9.76
CA ALA A 169 15.36 -9.58 -9.35
C ALA A 169 15.54 -9.12 -7.89
N ALA A 170 14.48 -8.59 -7.26
CA ALA A 170 14.49 -8.19 -5.86
C ALA A 170 14.73 -9.40 -4.94
N GLY A 171 15.26 -9.16 -3.74
CA GLY A 171 15.57 -10.22 -2.78
C GLY A 171 14.37 -11.11 -2.48
N SER A 172 13.21 -10.52 -2.21
CA SER A 172 11.98 -11.26 -1.90
C SER A 172 11.38 -11.94 -3.12
N GLY A 173 11.52 -11.33 -4.31
CA GLY A 173 11.18 -11.98 -5.56
C GLY A 173 12.05 -13.22 -5.85
N GLN A 174 13.36 -13.13 -5.59
CA GLN A 174 14.28 -14.26 -5.71
C GLN A 174 13.96 -15.37 -4.70
N GLN A 175 13.56 -15.01 -3.49
CA GLN A 175 13.11 -15.98 -2.48
C GLN A 175 11.84 -16.72 -2.95
N LEU A 176 10.81 -16.01 -3.41
CA LEU A 176 9.60 -16.63 -3.97
C LEU A 176 9.93 -17.56 -5.14
N ILE A 177 10.84 -17.16 -6.03
CA ILE A 177 11.28 -18.00 -7.15
C ILE A 177 11.99 -19.27 -6.65
N ALA A 178 12.85 -19.15 -5.64
CA ALA A 178 13.53 -20.29 -5.03
C ALA A 178 12.54 -21.27 -4.36
N ASP A 179 11.44 -20.73 -3.82
CA ASP A 179 10.34 -21.49 -3.20
C ASP A 179 9.35 -22.07 -4.24
N GLY A 180 9.60 -21.87 -5.53
CA GLY A 180 8.75 -22.38 -6.62
C GLY A 180 7.56 -21.50 -7.00
N ALA A 181 7.42 -20.33 -6.38
CA ALA A 181 6.33 -19.36 -6.57
C ALA A 181 6.68 -18.29 -7.63
N ARG A 182 7.33 -18.68 -8.72
CA ARG A 182 7.74 -17.74 -9.78
C ARG A 182 6.56 -17.05 -10.45
N ASP A 183 5.49 -17.79 -10.71
CA ASP A 183 4.32 -17.24 -11.39
C ASP A 183 3.58 -16.22 -10.50
N ASP A 184 3.57 -16.43 -9.17
CA ASP A 184 3.03 -15.48 -8.20
C ASP A 184 3.84 -14.17 -8.20
N ALA A 185 5.17 -14.24 -8.20
CA ALA A 185 6.04 -13.07 -8.28
C ALA A 185 5.82 -12.28 -9.59
N LEU A 186 5.56 -12.98 -10.71
CA LEU A 186 5.24 -12.35 -11.98
C LEU A 186 3.84 -11.72 -11.99
N ALA A 187 2.86 -12.37 -11.38
CA ALA A 187 1.50 -11.87 -11.27
C ALA A 187 1.44 -10.61 -10.40
N ALA A 188 2.18 -10.58 -9.28
CA ALA A 188 2.29 -9.42 -8.40
C ALA A 188 2.86 -8.18 -9.11
N ALA A 189 3.68 -8.36 -10.15
CA ALA A 189 4.27 -7.28 -10.94
C ALA A 189 3.33 -6.66 -11.98
N MET A 190 2.12 -7.20 -12.16
CA MET A 190 1.17 -6.69 -13.14
C MET A 190 0.45 -5.45 -12.60
N VAL A 191 0.86 -4.28 -13.08
CA VAL A 191 0.25 -3.00 -12.67
C VAL A 191 -1.22 -2.95 -13.07
N ASP A 192 -2.09 -2.57 -12.12
CA ASP A 192 -3.54 -2.41 -12.31
C ASP A 192 -4.26 -3.65 -12.88
N ALA A 193 -3.73 -4.84 -12.58
CA ALA A 193 -4.37 -6.10 -12.96
C ALA A 193 -5.62 -6.45 -12.13
N ALA A 194 -5.86 -5.75 -11.01
CA ALA A 194 -7.04 -5.93 -10.16
C ALA A 194 -7.83 -4.62 -10.05
N SER A 195 -9.14 -4.69 -10.23
CA SER A 195 -10.02 -3.51 -10.32
C SER A 195 -10.62 -3.05 -8.99
N ALA A 196 -10.39 -3.78 -7.91
CA ALA A 196 -10.94 -3.47 -6.59
C ALA A 196 -9.83 -3.27 -5.55
N ALA A 197 -9.92 -2.19 -4.78
CA ALA A 197 -9.03 -1.94 -3.66
C ALA A 197 -9.49 -2.73 -2.42
N PRO A 198 -8.62 -3.53 -1.77
CA PRO A 198 -8.94 -4.14 -0.50
C PRO A 198 -9.05 -3.09 0.61
N ARG A 199 -10.25 -2.93 1.19
CA ARG A 199 -10.53 -2.04 2.31
C ARG A 199 -10.94 -2.84 3.54
N LEU A 200 -10.40 -2.47 4.69
CA LEU A 200 -10.82 -3.06 5.97
C LEU A 200 -12.21 -2.55 6.35
N ILE A 201 -13.18 -3.46 6.41
CA ILE A 201 -14.57 -3.22 6.83
C ILE A 201 -14.95 -4.37 7.77
N ASP A 202 -15.37 -4.05 8.99
CA ASP A 202 -15.83 -5.02 9.99
C ASP A 202 -14.89 -6.23 10.17
N GLY A 203 -13.57 -5.96 10.21
CA GLY A 203 -12.54 -6.98 10.41
C GLY A 203 -12.19 -7.81 9.16
N THR A 204 -12.69 -7.44 7.98
CA THR A 204 -12.41 -8.14 6.71
C THR A 204 -11.95 -7.16 5.63
N PHE A 205 -10.93 -7.55 4.86
CA PHE A 205 -10.53 -6.85 3.65
C PHE A 205 -11.42 -7.26 2.50
N SER A 206 -12.35 -6.38 2.16
CA SER A 206 -13.34 -6.55 1.10
C SER A 206 -13.11 -5.50 0.00
N ALA A 207 -13.72 -5.70 -1.16
CA ALA A 207 -13.71 -4.70 -2.22
C ALA A 207 -14.22 -3.35 -1.68
N ALA A 208 -13.43 -2.29 -1.83
CA ALA A 208 -13.87 -0.94 -1.53
C ALA A 208 -15.07 -0.63 -2.43
N VAL A 209 -16.26 -0.55 -1.84
CA VAL A 209 -17.45 -0.14 -2.56
C VAL A 209 -17.27 1.32 -2.94
N ILE A 210 -17.06 1.57 -4.23
CA ILE A 210 -17.19 2.90 -4.80
C ILE A 210 -18.70 3.15 -4.83
N SER A 211 -19.25 3.76 -3.77
CA SER A 211 -20.62 4.25 -3.85
C SER A 211 -20.65 5.33 -4.95
N GLY A 212 -21.21 4.95 -6.09
CA GLY A 212 -21.47 5.80 -7.24
C GLY A 212 -22.88 5.49 -7.76
N GLU A 213 -23.71 6.53 -7.71
CA GLU A 213 -25.15 6.63 -8.04
C GLU A 213 -26.15 6.21 -6.96
#